data_AF-A0A3D5V4P9-F1
#
_entry.id   AF-A0A3D5V4P9-F1
#
_cell.length_a   1.000
_cell.length_b   1.000
_cell.length_c   1.000
_cell.angle_alpha   90.00
_cell.angle_beta   90.00
_cell.angle_gamma   90.00
#
_symmetry.space_group_name_H-M   'P 1'
#
loop_
_entity.id
_entity.type
_entity.pdbx_description
1 polymer ?
#
loop_
_entity_poly.entity_id
_entity_poly.type
_entity_poly.pdbx_seq_one_letter_code
_entity_poly.pdbx_strand_id
1 'polypeptide(L)'
;AGHEALKDGGNLEGMPVVVAELHSQLAPICLMAKEHSSCKIRLVYIMPDWAALPIALSNTVRQLQSQGLIDHTITYGHAFGGDAEAVNIFSALLAARKVFHADVAVVAMGPGIVGTGTKYGFSGIEQGPALDAVALMGGKAIAPLRIGFGDQRERHYGISHHSLTVLAEIVQNKVRVPLPVLSGDKSIVIYSQLTAAGIAVKHHLVEVDATATLDLMKTRQLNVTTMGRGLRAEPEFFMSAGAAGILAAREAKGWS
;
A
#
# COMPACT_ATOMS: atom_id res chain seq x y z
N ALA A 1 12.86 -1.47 -25.23
CA ALA A 1 11.41 -1.18 -25.32
C ALA A 1 10.98 -0.08 -24.34
N GLY A 2 11.24 -0.22 -23.04
CA GLY A 2 10.78 0.77 -22.05
C GLY A 2 11.35 2.18 -22.18
N HIS A 3 12.60 2.35 -22.66
CA HIS A 3 13.24 3.67 -22.78
C HIS A 3 12.43 4.66 -23.64
N GLU A 4 12.03 4.26 -24.85
CA GLU A 4 11.26 5.14 -25.76
C GLU A 4 9.91 5.55 -25.17
N ALA A 5 9.24 4.65 -24.43
CA ALA A 5 7.96 4.95 -23.78
C ALA A 5 8.09 6.00 -22.65
N LEU A 6 9.29 6.15 -22.07
CA LEU A 6 9.57 7.02 -20.92
C LEU A 6 10.28 8.32 -21.31
N LYS A 7 10.83 8.41 -22.52
CA LYS A 7 11.72 9.49 -22.98
C LYS A 7 11.12 10.88 -22.81
N ASP A 8 9.84 11.04 -23.15
CA ASP A 8 9.15 12.33 -23.10
C ASP A 8 8.37 12.55 -21.78
N GLY A 9 8.65 11.75 -20.74
CA GLY A 9 7.97 11.83 -19.45
C GLY A 9 6.51 11.38 -19.52
N GLY A 10 5.59 12.09 -18.89
CA GLY A 10 4.15 11.80 -18.89
C GLY A 10 3.52 11.87 -17.49
N ASN A 11 2.32 11.32 -17.36
CA ASN A 11 1.60 11.23 -16.09
C ASN A 11 0.99 9.83 -15.91
N LEU A 12 0.30 9.62 -14.80
CA LEU A 12 -0.33 8.34 -14.43
C LEU A 12 -1.77 8.19 -14.93
N GLU A 13 -2.34 9.20 -15.58
CA GLU A 13 -3.69 9.16 -16.18
C GLU A 13 -4.79 8.75 -15.18
N GLY A 14 -4.62 9.11 -13.91
CA GLY A 14 -5.55 8.75 -12.83
C GLY A 14 -5.45 7.31 -12.34
N MET A 15 -4.39 6.57 -12.70
CA MET A 15 -4.10 5.23 -12.17
C MET A 15 -4.06 5.27 -10.63
N PRO A 16 -4.82 4.41 -9.94
CA PRO A 16 -4.72 4.24 -8.49
C PRO A 16 -3.38 3.61 -8.10
N VAL A 17 -2.74 4.20 -7.09
CA VAL A 17 -1.50 3.68 -6.52
C VAL A 17 -1.65 3.60 -5.00
N VAL A 18 -1.56 2.39 -4.49
CA VAL A 18 -1.54 2.13 -3.05
C VAL A 18 -0.11 2.21 -2.56
N VAL A 19 0.19 3.08 -1.60
CA VAL A 19 1.53 3.20 -1.01
C VAL A 19 1.48 2.69 0.43
N ALA A 20 2.05 1.52 0.70
CA ALA A 20 2.00 0.87 2.00
C ALA A 20 3.32 1.03 2.77
N GLU A 21 3.22 1.19 4.10
CA GLU A 21 4.38 1.32 4.99
C GLU A 21 5.11 -0.01 5.23
N LEU A 22 4.43 -1.15 5.11
CA LEU A 22 4.98 -2.46 5.44
C LEU A 22 4.81 -3.46 4.31
N HIS A 23 5.81 -4.32 4.14
CA HIS A 23 5.76 -5.45 3.21
C HIS A 23 4.59 -6.39 3.49
N SER A 24 4.21 -6.57 4.76
CA SER A 24 3.10 -7.45 5.18
C SER A 24 1.72 -6.96 4.72
N GLN A 25 1.59 -5.71 4.26
CA GLN A 25 0.35 -5.18 3.67
C GLN A 25 0.19 -5.59 2.20
N LEU A 26 1.26 -6.04 1.52
CA LEU A 26 1.24 -6.33 0.10
C LEU A 26 0.20 -7.40 -0.27
N ALA A 27 0.19 -8.51 0.45
CA ALA A 27 -0.72 -9.62 0.16
C ALA A 27 -2.22 -9.27 0.24
N PRO A 28 -2.74 -8.68 1.35
CA PRO A 28 -4.14 -8.28 1.41
C PRO A 28 -4.48 -7.19 0.37
N ILE A 29 -3.59 -6.24 0.08
CA ILE A 29 -3.82 -5.22 -0.96
C ILE A 29 -4.01 -5.89 -2.32
N CYS A 30 -3.06 -6.71 -2.76
CA CYS A 30 -3.10 -7.34 -4.09
C CYS A 30 -4.28 -8.29 -4.22
N LEU A 31 -4.55 -9.10 -3.18
CA LEU A 31 -5.69 -10.00 -3.16
C LEU A 31 -6.99 -9.23 -3.36
N MET A 32 -7.25 -8.24 -2.50
CA MET A 32 -8.53 -7.56 -2.52
C MET A 32 -8.71 -6.69 -3.76
N ALA A 33 -7.64 -6.12 -4.31
CA ALA A 33 -7.68 -5.43 -5.59
C ALA A 33 -8.14 -6.37 -6.72
N LYS A 34 -7.57 -7.58 -6.80
CA LYS A 34 -7.92 -8.56 -7.84
C LYS A 34 -9.34 -9.12 -7.67
N GLU A 35 -9.74 -9.43 -6.44
CA GLU A 35 -11.07 -10.01 -6.15
C GLU A 35 -12.22 -8.99 -6.32
N HIS A 36 -11.96 -7.68 -6.14
CA HIS A 36 -12.99 -6.63 -6.22
C HIS A 36 -12.98 -5.84 -7.53
N SER A 37 -12.12 -6.19 -8.47
CA SER A 37 -12.13 -5.56 -9.79
C SER A 37 -13.27 -6.12 -10.64
N SER A 38 -14.06 -5.24 -11.26
CA SER A 38 -15.15 -5.64 -12.16
C SER A 38 -14.65 -6.23 -13.49
N CYS A 39 -13.37 -6.06 -13.79
CA CYS A 39 -12.68 -6.60 -14.96
C CYS A 39 -11.30 -7.13 -14.56
N LYS A 40 -10.66 -7.87 -15.48
CA LYS A 40 -9.27 -8.29 -15.28
C LYS A 40 -8.37 -7.04 -15.29
N ILE A 41 -7.68 -6.80 -14.18
CA ILE A 41 -6.72 -5.70 -14.03
C ILE A 41 -5.27 -6.20 -14.08
N ARG A 42 -4.36 -5.37 -14.60
CA ARG A 42 -2.91 -5.49 -14.47
C ARG A 42 -2.45 -4.76 -13.21
N LEU A 43 -1.96 -5.51 -12.23
CA LEU A 43 -1.43 -5.02 -10.97
C LEU A 43 0.09 -5.12 -10.97
N VAL A 44 0.75 -3.98 -10.78
CA VAL A 44 2.21 -3.89 -10.70
C VAL A 44 2.65 -3.59 -9.28
N TYR A 45 3.53 -4.42 -8.74
CA TYR A 45 4.19 -4.15 -7.46
C TYR A 45 5.48 -3.38 -7.68
N ILE A 46 5.65 -2.26 -6.98
CA ILE A 46 6.83 -1.42 -7.04
C ILE A 46 7.55 -1.50 -5.69
N MET A 47 8.74 -2.09 -5.67
CA MET A 47 9.53 -2.27 -4.45
C MET A 47 10.69 -1.26 -4.39
N PRO A 48 10.67 -0.32 -3.45
CA PRO A 48 11.79 0.57 -3.17
C PRO A 48 12.84 -0.07 -2.26
N ASP A 49 13.97 0.61 -2.12
CA ASP A 49 15.09 0.31 -1.21
C ASP A 49 14.88 0.76 0.24
N TRP A 50 13.64 1.06 0.64
CA TRP A 50 13.31 1.47 2.01
C TRP A 50 13.63 0.39 3.05
N ALA A 51 13.82 -0.85 2.60
CA ALA A 51 14.22 -2.00 3.41
C ALA A 51 15.42 -2.71 2.78
N ALA A 52 16.15 -3.47 3.59
CA ALA A 52 17.48 -3.97 3.22
C ALA A 52 17.49 -5.19 2.28
N LEU A 53 16.40 -5.95 2.17
CA LEU A 53 16.43 -7.26 1.51
C LEU A 53 15.93 -7.21 0.06
N PRO A 54 16.61 -7.91 -0.87
CA PRO A 54 16.20 -7.96 -2.27
C PRO A 54 14.89 -8.73 -2.46
N ILE A 55 14.20 -8.45 -3.57
CA ILE A 55 12.86 -8.99 -3.84
C ILE A 55 12.89 -10.52 -3.94
N ALA A 56 14.01 -11.08 -4.42
CA ALA A 56 14.26 -12.52 -4.52
C ALA A 56 14.22 -13.26 -3.17
N LEU A 57 14.26 -12.58 -2.03
CA LEU A 57 14.09 -13.22 -0.71
C LEU A 57 12.63 -13.26 -0.24
N SER A 58 11.70 -12.56 -0.92
CA SER A 58 10.30 -12.56 -0.51
C SER A 58 9.54 -13.78 -1.02
N ASN A 59 9.20 -14.70 -0.09
CA ASN A 59 8.24 -15.77 -0.34
C ASN A 59 6.86 -15.21 -0.72
N THR A 60 6.46 -14.07 -0.12
CA THR A 60 5.17 -13.44 -0.38
C THR A 60 5.07 -12.97 -1.83
N VAL A 61 6.10 -12.29 -2.37
CA VAL A 61 6.08 -11.86 -3.77
C VAL A 61 6.00 -13.06 -4.72
N ARG A 62 6.83 -14.10 -4.50
CA ARG A 62 6.76 -15.34 -5.29
C ARG A 62 5.37 -15.96 -5.29
N GLN A 63 4.73 -16.05 -4.12
CA GLN A 63 3.40 -16.62 -3.98
C GLN A 63 2.33 -15.76 -4.68
N LEU A 64 2.41 -14.44 -4.56
CA LEU A 64 1.46 -13.53 -5.21
C LEU A 64 1.59 -13.57 -6.73
N GLN A 65 2.81 -13.66 -7.28
CA GLN A 65 3.02 -13.84 -8.72
C GLN A 65 2.50 -15.21 -9.20
N SER A 66 2.79 -16.30 -8.49
CA SER A 66 2.33 -17.64 -8.90
C SER A 66 0.82 -17.80 -8.86
N GLN A 67 0.12 -17.03 -8.02
CA GLN A 67 -1.34 -16.97 -7.96
C GLN A 67 -1.96 -15.91 -8.89
N GLY A 68 -1.16 -15.19 -9.69
CA GLY A 68 -1.65 -14.15 -10.60
C GLY A 68 -2.19 -12.89 -9.91
N LEU A 69 -1.82 -12.68 -8.64
CA LEU A 69 -2.20 -11.51 -7.85
C LEU A 69 -1.27 -10.31 -8.10
N ILE A 70 -0.06 -10.56 -8.57
CA ILE A 70 0.89 -9.56 -9.12
C ILE A 70 1.24 -9.99 -10.54
N ASP A 71 1.09 -9.09 -11.51
CA ASP A 71 1.43 -9.38 -12.91
C ASP A 71 2.89 -9.04 -13.21
N HIS A 72 3.38 -7.91 -12.69
CA HIS A 72 4.77 -7.48 -12.85
C HIS A 72 5.31 -6.80 -11.60
N THR A 73 6.63 -6.79 -11.47
CA THR A 73 7.38 -6.18 -10.40
C THR A 73 8.37 -5.16 -10.94
N ILE A 74 8.50 -4.03 -10.26
CA ILE A 74 9.49 -3.00 -10.56
C ILE A 74 10.26 -2.73 -9.28
N THR A 75 11.59 -2.70 -9.34
CA THR A 75 12.43 -2.22 -8.25
C THR A 75 12.95 -0.82 -8.57
N TYR A 76 13.15 0.01 -7.56
CA TYR A 76 13.79 1.31 -7.76
C TYR A 76 14.70 1.75 -6.61
N GLY A 77 15.55 2.74 -6.91
CA GLY A 77 16.60 3.19 -6.01
C GLY A 77 17.74 2.18 -6.04
N HIS A 78 18.10 1.64 -4.87
CA HIS A 78 19.07 0.56 -4.73
C HIS A 78 18.45 -0.82 -4.53
N ALA A 79 17.12 -0.95 -4.63
CA ALA A 79 16.45 -2.24 -4.68
C ALA A 79 16.68 -2.88 -6.05
N PHE A 80 16.66 -4.20 -6.11
CA PHE A 80 16.92 -4.94 -7.35
C PHE A 80 16.22 -6.30 -7.38
N GLY A 81 16.15 -6.86 -8.57
CA GLY A 81 15.63 -8.19 -8.89
C GLY A 81 14.18 -8.20 -9.36
N GLY A 82 13.58 -7.04 -9.64
CA GLY A 82 12.26 -6.94 -10.26
C GLY A 82 12.28 -7.29 -11.75
N ASP A 83 11.11 -7.35 -12.38
CA ASP A 83 11.00 -7.53 -13.84
C ASP A 83 11.54 -6.32 -14.60
N ALA A 84 11.57 -5.15 -13.96
CA ALA A 84 12.31 -3.97 -14.40
C ALA A 84 12.96 -3.22 -13.24
N GLU A 85 14.04 -2.51 -13.56
CA GLU A 85 14.78 -1.64 -12.66
C GLU A 85 14.55 -0.18 -13.06
N ALA A 86 14.16 0.66 -12.10
CA ALA A 86 13.94 2.07 -12.27
C ALA A 86 14.87 2.90 -11.36
N VAL A 87 15.18 4.13 -11.76
CA VAL A 87 16.14 4.96 -11.02
C VAL A 87 15.52 5.53 -9.75
N ASN A 88 14.26 5.97 -9.84
CA ASN A 88 13.52 6.59 -8.75
C ASN A 88 12.02 6.33 -8.88
N ILE A 89 11.25 6.79 -7.90
CA ILE A 89 9.79 6.61 -7.88
C ILE A 89 9.08 7.14 -9.13
N PHE A 90 9.49 8.28 -9.67
CA PHE A 90 8.85 8.85 -10.87
C PHE A 90 9.02 7.95 -12.08
N SER A 91 10.25 7.47 -12.31
CA SER A 91 10.55 6.53 -13.39
C SER A 91 9.86 5.18 -13.18
N ALA A 92 9.73 4.71 -11.93
CA ALA A 92 9.04 3.46 -11.60
C ALA A 92 7.53 3.55 -11.84
N LEU A 93 6.91 4.66 -11.42
CA LEU A 93 5.49 4.96 -11.64
C LEU A 93 5.16 5.06 -13.12
N LEU A 94 5.99 5.77 -13.90
CA LEU A 94 5.81 5.83 -15.35
C LEU A 94 6.05 4.48 -16.02
N ALA A 95 7.04 3.69 -15.57
CA ALA A 95 7.26 2.36 -16.09
C ALA A 95 6.05 1.44 -15.83
N ALA A 96 5.46 1.49 -14.63
CA ALA A 96 4.24 0.75 -14.32
C ALA A 96 3.11 1.13 -15.29
N ARG A 97 2.86 2.42 -15.50
CA ARG A 97 1.77 2.88 -16.37
C ARG A 97 2.04 2.63 -17.86
N LYS A 98 3.21 3.01 -18.36
CA LYS A 98 3.51 3.08 -19.80
C LYS A 98 4.16 1.83 -20.38
N VAL A 99 4.92 1.08 -19.58
CA VAL A 99 5.64 -0.13 -20.04
C VAL A 99 4.85 -1.38 -19.68
N PHE A 100 4.39 -1.48 -18.44
CA PHE A 100 3.61 -2.64 -17.96
C PHE A 100 2.09 -2.44 -18.04
N HIS A 101 1.64 -1.29 -18.52
CA HIS A 101 0.22 -1.01 -18.76
C HIS A 101 -0.65 -1.25 -17.52
N ALA A 102 -0.11 -0.88 -16.35
CA ALA A 102 -0.76 -1.08 -15.07
C ALA A 102 -2.11 -0.35 -15.01
N ASP A 103 -3.08 -1.05 -14.43
CA ASP A 103 -4.38 -0.54 -14.00
C ASP A 103 -4.32 -0.09 -12.54
N VAL A 104 -3.52 -0.80 -11.74
CA VAL A 104 -3.26 -0.54 -10.33
C VAL A 104 -1.77 -0.74 -10.08
N ALA A 105 -1.17 0.14 -9.26
CA ALA A 105 0.15 -0.13 -8.71
C ALA A 105 0.12 -0.18 -7.18
N VAL A 106 1.01 -0.99 -6.60
CA VAL A 106 1.24 -1.06 -5.15
C VAL A 106 2.70 -0.74 -4.90
N VAL A 107 2.98 0.36 -4.21
CA VAL A 107 4.33 0.70 -3.72
C VAL A 107 4.43 0.25 -2.27
N ALA A 108 5.34 -0.66 -1.96
CA ALA A 108 5.62 -1.03 -0.58
C ALA A 108 7.05 -1.55 -0.47
N MET A 109 7.70 -1.30 0.66
CA MET A 109 9.05 -1.81 0.92
C MET A 109 9.13 -3.34 0.83
N GLY A 110 10.32 -3.85 0.54
CA GLY A 110 10.67 -5.26 0.72
C GLY A 110 10.73 -5.67 2.20
N PRO A 111 11.07 -6.94 2.48
CA PRO A 111 11.32 -7.39 3.85
C PRO A 111 12.49 -6.65 4.51
N GLY A 112 12.43 -6.46 5.83
CA GLY A 112 13.52 -5.86 6.62
C GLY A 112 13.33 -4.38 6.94
N ILE A 113 12.15 -3.99 7.41
CA ILE A 113 11.90 -2.64 7.95
C ILE A 113 12.86 -2.31 9.09
N VAL A 114 13.34 -1.07 9.14
CA VAL A 114 14.18 -0.54 10.22
C VAL A 114 13.43 0.55 10.98
N GLY A 115 13.68 0.63 12.29
CA GLY A 115 13.21 1.71 13.15
C GLY A 115 14.17 1.92 14.32
N THR A 116 14.46 3.18 14.63
CA THR A 116 15.36 3.58 15.74
C THR A 116 14.59 4.06 16.97
N GLY A 117 13.25 4.11 16.89
CA GLY A 117 12.39 4.60 17.96
C GLY A 117 12.34 6.13 18.09
N THR A 118 13.02 6.87 17.21
CA THR A 118 12.86 8.33 17.11
C THR A 118 11.71 8.69 16.17
N LYS A 119 11.14 9.89 16.34
CA LYS A 119 9.92 10.32 15.66
C LYS A 119 9.92 10.11 14.14
N TYR A 120 11.06 10.34 13.49
CA TYR A 120 11.22 10.19 12.04
C TYR A 120 12.15 9.04 11.64
N GLY A 121 12.71 8.32 12.61
CA GLY A 121 13.71 7.28 12.37
C GLY A 121 13.07 5.92 12.09
N PHE A 122 12.25 5.81 11.04
CA PHE A 122 11.68 4.53 10.60
C PHE A 122 11.49 4.50 9.08
N SER A 123 11.75 3.36 8.44
CA SER A 123 11.71 3.26 6.97
C SER A 123 10.33 3.56 6.36
N GLY A 124 9.25 3.31 7.12
CA GLY A 124 7.88 3.56 6.66
C GLY A 124 7.58 5.04 6.41
N ILE A 125 8.43 5.96 6.85
CA ILE A 125 8.25 7.41 6.64
C ILE A 125 8.25 7.78 5.16
N GLU A 126 8.96 6.99 4.34
CA GLU A 126 9.06 7.14 2.88
C GLU A 126 7.72 6.95 2.16
N GLN A 127 6.70 6.39 2.84
CA GLN A 127 5.32 6.38 2.35
C GLN A 127 4.85 7.81 2.00
N GLY A 128 5.27 8.82 2.78
CA GLY A 128 4.85 10.21 2.60
C GLY A 128 5.28 10.81 1.25
N PRO A 129 6.59 10.95 0.99
CA PRO A 129 7.11 11.43 -0.29
C PRO A 129 6.61 10.61 -1.48
N ALA A 130 6.39 9.29 -1.29
CA ALA A 130 5.87 8.45 -2.36
C ALA A 130 4.41 8.72 -2.70
N LEU A 131 3.56 8.96 -1.71
CA LEU A 131 2.18 9.40 -1.93
C LEU A 131 2.14 10.76 -2.65
N ASP A 132 3.02 11.69 -2.26
CA ASP A 132 3.15 12.99 -2.91
C ASP A 132 3.61 12.86 -4.38
N ALA A 133 4.55 11.97 -4.67
CA ALA A 133 4.99 11.68 -6.03
C ALA A 133 3.84 11.14 -6.89
N VAL A 134 3.01 10.23 -6.36
CA VAL A 134 1.82 9.73 -7.07
C VAL A 134 0.86 10.87 -7.38
N ALA A 135 0.54 11.70 -6.40
CA ALA A 135 -0.39 12.82 -6.57
C ALA A 135 0.14 13.84 -7.59
N LEU A 136 1.42 14.20 -7.51
CA LEU A 136 2.09 15.11 -8.44
C LEU A 136 2.03 14.58 -9.88
N MET A 137 2.19 13.27 -10.06
CA MET A 137 2.15 12.61 -11.36
C MET A 137 0.71 12.34 -11.87
N GLY A 138 -0.32 12.93 -11.24
CA GLY A 138 -1.70 12.79 -11.68
C GLY A 138 -2.33 11.41 -11.42
N GLY A 139 -1.75 10.63 -10.50
CA GLY A 139 -2.31 9.37 -10.02
C GLY A 139 -3.26 9.58 -8.84
N LYS A 140 -4.00 8.53 -8.47
CA LYS A 140 -4.82 8.53 -7.25
C LYS A 140 -4.04 7.87 -6.11
N ALA A 141 -3.43 8.69 -5.26
CA ALA A 141 -2.66 8.24 -4.12
C ALA A 141 -3.58 7.67 -3.02
N ILE A 142 -3.35 6.42 -2.62
CA ILE A 142 -4.11 5.69 -1.60
C ILE A 142 -3.16 5.26 -0.47
N ALA A 143 -3.45 5.70 0.75
CA ALA A 143 -2.64 5.51 1.94
C ALA A 143 -3.32 4.58 2.97
N PRO A 144 -3.09 3.26 2.91
CA PRO A 144 -3.58 2.34 3.95
C PRO A 144 -3.00 2.71 5.31
N LEU A 145 -3.85 2.67 6.34
CA LEU A 145 -3.44 2.83 7.73
C LEU A 145 -2.88 1.53 8.28
N ARG A 146 -1.95 1.63 9.23
CA ARG A 146 -1.62 0.52 10.11
C ARG A 146 -2.52 0.60 11.33
N ILE A 147 -3.49 -0.31 11.41
CA ILE A 147 -4.45 -0.38 12.51
C ILE A 147 -4.18 -1.65 13.31
N GLY A 148 -4.19 -1.54 14.63
CA GLY A 148 -4.04 -2.69 15.52
C GLY A 148 -4.70 -2.43 16.87
N PHE A 149 -5.37 -3.44 17.40
CA PHE A 149 -5.99 -3.41 18.73
C PHE A 149 -5.49 -4.55 19.63
N GLY A 150 -4.55 -5.37 19.13
CA GLY A 150 -4.01 -6.53 19.84
C GLY A 150 -3.10 -6.17 21.02
N ASP A 151 -2.59 -4.95 21.07
CA ASP A 151 -1.78 -4.42 22.16
C ASP A 151 -2.57 -3.34 22.92
N GLN A 152 -2.82 -3.56 24.21
CA GLN A 152 -3.61 -2.67 25.05
C GLN A 152 -2.85 -1.41 25.49
N ARG A 153 -1.54 -1.32 25.21
CA ARG A 153 -0.76 -0.11 25.49
C ARG A 153 -1.23 1.00 24.55
N GLU A 154 -1.56 2.15 25.12
CA GLU A 154 -2.16 3.30 24.41
C GLU A 154 -1.48 3.65 23.08
N ARG A 155 -0.14 3.68 23.05
CA ARG A 155 0.65 3.96 21.83
C ARG A 155 0.56 2.91 20.70
N HIS A 156 -0.01 1.75 20.98
CA HIS A 156 -0.15 0.63 20.05
C HIS A 156 -1.62 0.24 19.81
N TYR A 157 -2.55 1.03 20.35
CA TYR A 157 -4.00 0.79 20.25
C TYR A 157 -4.65 1.77 19.26
N GLY A 158 -5.33 1.23 18.26
CA GLY A 158 -5.91 2.01 17.15
C GLY A 158 -4.90 2.19 16.01
N ILE A 159 -4.69 3.43 15.57
CA ILE A 159 -3.79 3.77 14.46
C ILE A 159 -2.34 3.85 14.97
N SER A 160 -1.43 3.22 14.23
CA SER A 160 0.01 3.36 14.48
C SER A 160 0.46 4.82 14.44
N HIS A 161 1.27 5.21 15.43
CA HIS A 161 1.96 6.51 15.42
C HIS A 161 2.75 6.80 14.14
N HIS A 162 3.26 5.78 13.44
CA HIS A 162 3.93 5.96 12.15
C HIS A 162 2.95 6.44 11.06
N SER A 163 1.78 5.80 10.92
CA SER A 163 0.75 6.25 9.97
C SER A 163 0.24 7.64 10.31
N LEU A 164 0.06 7.94 11.61
CA LEU A 164 -0.32 9.29 12.06
C LEU A 164 0.74 10.32 11.69
N THR A 165 2.02 10.05 11.97
CA THR A 165 3.14 10.94 11.65
C THR A 165 3.23 11.20 10.15
N VAL A 166 3.18 10.14 9.33
CA VAL A 166 3.26 10.26 7.87
C VAL A 166 2.13 11.12 7.32
N LEU A 167 0.88 10.83 7.67
CA LEU A 167 -0.26 11.55 7.10
C LEU A 167 -0.39 12.97 7.67
N ALA A 168 -0.21 13.17 8.98
CA ALA A 168 -0.34 14.49 9.59
C ALA A 168 0.79 15.43 9.15
N GLU A 169 2.04 14.96 9.11
CA GLU A 169 3.21 15.84 9.03
C GLU A 169 3.99 15.74 7.72
N ILE A 170 4.08 14.54 7.12
CA ILE A 170 4.99 14.31 5.99
C ILE A 170 4.29 14.52 4.64
N VAL A 171 3.13 13.90 4.42
CA VAL A 171 2.37 14.02 3.16
C VAL A 171 1.90 15.46 2.98
N GLN A 172 2.19 16.09 1.84
CA GLN A 172 1.80 17.47 1.57
C GLN A 172 0.53 17.57 0.70
N ASN A 173 0.28 16.59 -0.16
CA ASN A 173 -0.88 16.56 -1.04
C ASN A 173 -2.09 15.87 -0.39
N LYS A 174 -3.28 16.17 -0.87
CA LYS A 174 -4.49 15.42 -0.48
C LYS A 174 -4.42 14.02 -1.05
N VAL A 175 -4.61 13.01 -0.20
CA VAL A 175 -4.59 11.60 -0.57
C VAL A 175 -5.86 10.93 -0.08
N ARG A 176 -6.09 9.70 -0.52
CA ARG A 176 -7.21 8.88 -0.07
C ARG A 176 -6.77 7.98 1.06
N VAL A 177 -7.52 7.98 2.16
CA VAL A 177 -7.25 7.13 3.33
C VAL A 177 -8.43 6.17 3.47
N PRO A 178 -8.30 4.91 3.00
CA PRO A 178 -9.35 3.92 3.14
C PRO A 178 -9.49 3.52 4.62
N LEU A 179 -10.72 3.54 5.13
CA LEU A 179 -11.08 3.14 6.48
C LEU A 179 -11.88 1.84 6.39
N PRO A 180 -11.37 0.71 6.91
CA PRO A 180 -12.16 -0.50 6.96
C PRO A 180 -13.38 -0.27 7.87
N VAL A 181 -14.54 -0.79 7.49
CA VAL A 181 -15.70 -0.82 8.39
C VAL A 181 -15.36 -1.71 9.58
N LEU A 182 -15.26 -1.13 10.78
CA LEU A 182 -14.99 -1.82 12.04
C LEU A 182 -16.24 -1.83 12.93
N SER A 183 -16.39 -2.87 13.74
CA SER A 183 -17.51 -3.01 14.67
C SER A 183 -17.30 -2.22 15.96
N GLY A 184 -18.40 -1.63 16.46
CA GLY A 184 -18.48 -1.02 17.79
C GLY A 184 -17.49 0.12 18.03
N ASP A 185 -16.94 0.15 19.24
CA ASP A 185 -16.12 1.26 19.76
C ASP A 185 -14.82 1.49 18.98
N LYS A 186 -14.35 0.48 18.22
CA LYS A 186 -13.12 0.59 17.42
C LYS A 186 -13.21 1.72 16.39
N SER A 187 -14.34 1.84 15.68
CA SER A 187 -14.54 2.90 14.70
C SER A 187 -14.46 4.28 15.35
N ILE A 188 -15.04 4.44 16.54
CA ILE A 188 -15.00 5.70 17.31
C ILE A 188 -13.55 6.07 17.64
N VAL A 189 -12.74 5.11 18.10
CA VAL A 189 -11.32 5.32 18.42
C VAL A 189 -10.54 5.79 17.17
N ILE A 190 -10.71 5.11 16.04
CA ILE A 190 -10.02 5.47 14.78
C ILE A 190 -10.38 6.88 14.33
N TYR A 191 -11.67 7.21 14.26
CA TYR A 191 -12.11 8.55 13.86
C TYR A 191 -11.65 9.65 14.81
N SER A 192 -11.64 9.38 16.12
CA SER A 192 -11.10 10.31 17.12
C SER A 192 -9.61 10.57 16.90
N GLN A 193 -8.81 9.53 16.67
CA GLN A 193 -7.37 9.67 16.41
C GLN A 193 -7.09 10.45 15.11
N LEU A 194 -7.84 10.17 14.03
CA LEU A 194 -7.71 10.89 12.76
C LEU A 194 -8.08 12.37 12.89
N THR A 195 -9.11 12.68 13.68
CA THR A 195 -9.56 14.05 13.92
C THR A 195 -8.54 14.81 14.77
N ALA A 196 -8.07 14.21 15.87
CA ALA A 196 -7.07 14.81 16.76
C ALA A 196 -5.74 15.09 16.03
N ALA A 197 -5.35 14.23 15.08
CA ALA A 197 -4.16 14.43 14.25
C ALA A 197 -4.37 15.38 13.05
N GLY A 198 -5.58 15.93 12.85
CA GLY A 198 -5.91 16.80 11.71
C GLY A 198 -6.02 16.08 10.36
N ILE A 199 -5.84 14.76 10.33
CA ILE A 199 -5.84 13.93 9.12
C ILE A 199 -7.23 13.92 8.47
N ALA A 200 -8.29 13.91 9.27
CA ALA A 200 -9.68 13.89 8.78
C ALA A 200 -10.06 15.13 7.96
N VAL A 201 -9.44 16.29 8.25
CA VAL A 201 -9.64 17.53 7.49
C VAL A 201 -8.69 17.62 6.29
N LYS A 202 -7.47 17.10 6.45
CA LYS A 202 -6.40 17.21 5.46
C LYS A 202 -6.61 16.27 4.27
N HIS A 203 -7.09 15.05 4.50
CA HIS A 203 -7.16 14.00 3.49
C HIS A 203 -8.60 13.52 3.23
N HIS A 204 -8.79 12.75 2.17
CA HIS A 204 -10.08 12.18 1.83
C HIS A 204 -10.25 10.80 2.49
N LEU A 205 -11.00 10.74 3.57
CA LEU A 205 -11.36 9.49 4.23
C LEU A 205 -12.42 8.77 3.40
N VAL A 206 -12.23 7.47 3.16
CA VAL A 206 -13.17 6.64 2.38
C VAL A 206 -13.49 5.38 3.16
N GLU A 207 -14.74 5.21 3.58
CA GLU A 207 -15.17 3.97 4.22
C GLU A 207 -15.27 2.82 3.21
N VAL A 208 -14.73 1.66 3.59
CA VAL A 208 -14.67 0.48 2.74
C VAL A 208 -15.00 -0.75 3.56
N ASP A 209 -16.02 -1.50 3.14
CA ASP A 209 -16.24 -2.83 3.68
C ASP A 209 -15.13 -3.79 3.20
N ALA A 210 -14.26 -4.17 4.13
CA ALA A 210 -13.16 -5.10 3.93
C ALA A 210 -13.28 -6.34 4.84
N THR A 211 -14.49 -6.66 5.29
CA THR A 211 -14.75 -7.78 6.21
C THR A 211 -14.36 -9.13 5.60
N ALA A 212 -14.55 -9.30 4.28
CA ALA A 212 -14.19 -10.51 3.55
C ALA A 212 -12.67 -10.75 3.43
N THR A 213 -11.83 -9.77 3.72
CA THR A 213 -10.37 -9.87 3.51
C THR A 213 -9.76 -11.07 4.22
N LEU A 214 -10.10 -11.28 5.49
CA LEU A 214 -9.49 -12.33 6.30
C LEU A 214 -9.84 -13.74 5.78
N ASP A 215 -11.07 -13.94 5.33
CA ASP A 215 -11.55 -15.25 4.86
C ASP A 215 -11.05 -15.57 3.45
N LEU A 216 -10.94 -14.56 2.58
CA LEU A 216 -10.30 -14.71 1.27
C LEU A 216 -8.80 -15.00 1.41
N MET A 217 -8.10 -14.34 2.34
CA MET A 217 -6.68 -14.64 2.62
C MET A 217 -6.48 -16.08 3.09
N LYS A 218 -7.36 -16.59 3.98
CA LYS A 218 -7.33 -18.01 4.38
C LYS A 218 -7.57 -18.94 3.20
N THR A 219 -8.58 -18.67 2.39
CA THR A 219 -8.94 -19.47 1.21
C THR A 219 -7.80 -19.54 0.20
N ARG A 220 -7.09 -18.43 -0.03
CA ARG A 220 -5.92 -18.33 -0.92
C ARG A 220 -4.61 -18.80 -0.26
N GLN A 221 -4.66 -19.25 0.99
CA GLN A 221 -3.52 -19.72 1.79
C GLN A 221 -2.40 -18.67 1.89
N LEU A 222 -2.77 -17.39 2.00
CA LEU A 222 -1.85 -16.27 2.17
C LEU A 222 -1.52 -16.09 3.66
N ASN A 223 -0.56 -16.88 4.14
CA ASN A 223 -0.16 -16.93 5.56
C ASN A 223 0.87 -15.85 5.91
N VAL A 224 0.53 -14.58 5.69
CA VAL A 224 1.38 -13.45 6.01
C VAL A 224 1.26 -13.09 7.49
N THR A 225 2.37 -12.69 8.11
CA THR A 225 2.40 -12.17 9.48
C THR A 225 2.91 -10.72 9.50
N THR A 226 2.52 -9.98 10.53
CA THR A 226 3.00 -8.64 10.83
C THR A 226 3.51 -8.63 12.27
N MET A 227 4.79 -8.31 12.48
CA MET A 227 5.42 -8.36 13.81
C MET A 227 5.22 -9.71 14.53
N GLY A 228 5.28 -10.82 13.79
CA GLY A 228 5.05 -12.17 14.32
C GLY A 228 3.58 -12.53 14.56
N ARG A 229 2.63 -11.63 14.29
CA ARG A 229 1.20 -11.83 14.49
C ARG A 229 0.48 -12.09 13.16
N GLY A 230 -0.36 -13.12 13.12
CA GLY A 230 -1.13 -13.51 11.93
C GLY A 230 -2.55 -12.92 11.92
N LEU A 231 -3.35 -13.37 10.94
CA LEU A 231 -4.71 -12.87 10.65
C LEU A 231 -5.64 -12.79 11.88
N ARG A 232 -5.57 -13.77 12.79
CA ARG A 232 -6.42 -13.79 13.99
C ARG A 232 -5.98 -12.81 15.07
N ALA A 233 -4.68 -12.54 15.15
CA ALA A 233 -4.10 -11.70 16.19
C ALA A 233 -4.11 -10.21 15.82
N GLU A 234 -4.10 -9.89 14.53
CA GLU A 234 -4.13 -8.51 14.00
C GLU A 234 -5.12 -8.36 12.84
N PRO A 235 -6.43 -8.63 13.04
CA PRO A 235 -7.39 -8.63 11.94
C PRO A 235 -7.54 -7.25 11.28
N GLU A 236 -7.56 -6.18 12.07
CA GLU A 236 -7.76 -4.81 11.55
C GLU A 236 -6.59 -4.34 10.69
N PHE A 237 -5.38 -4.85 10.95
CA PHE A 237 -4.21 -4.58 10.12
C PHE A 237 -4.42 -5.09 8.69
N PHE A 238 -4.85 -6.34 8.56
CA PHE A 238 -5.08 -6.96 7.25
C PHE A 238 -6.34 -6.39 6.58
N MET A 239 -7.40 -6.10 7.34
CA MET A 239 -8.60 -5.44 6.81
C MET A 239 -8.30 -4.03 6.30
N SER A 240 -7.49 -3.24 7.00
CA SER A 240 -7.07 -1.90 6.55
C SER A 240 -6.29 -1.96 5.23
N ALA A 241 -5.36 -2.91 5.12
CA ALA A 241 -4.63 -3.14 3.87
C ALA A 241 -5.57 -3.65 2.75
N GLY A 242 -6.50 -4.54 3.07
CA GLY A 242 -7.53 -5.02 2.14
C GLY A 242 -8.43 -3.89 1.62
N ALA A 243 -8.85 -2.98 2.51
CA ALA A 243 -9.65 -1.81 2.17
C ALA A 243 -8.97 -0.93 1.11
N ALA A 244 -7.64 -0.77 1.18
CA ALA A 244 -6.89 -0.06 0.15
C ALA A 244 -6.89 -0.79 -1.20
N GLY A 245 -6.77 -2.12 -1.21
CA GLY A 245 -6.91 -2.92 -2.42
C GLY A 245 -8.28 -2.77 -3.08
N ILE A 246 -9.36 -2.83 -2.28
CA ILE A 246 -10.74 -2.64 -2.76
C ILE A 246 -10.92 -1.23 -3.33
N LEU A 247 -10.44 -0.19 -2.62
CA LEU A 247 -10.54 1.18 -3.09
C LEU A 247 -9.80 1.36 -4.42
N ALA A 248 -8.58 0.80 -4.54
CA ALA A 248 -7.82 0.85 -5.77
C ALA A 248 -8.58 0.18 -6.94
N ALA A 249 -9.20 -0.98 -6.71
CA ALA A 249 -10.02 -1.66 -7.71
C ALA A 249 -11.23 -0.81 -8.17
N ARG A 250 -11.94 -0.18 -7.24
CA ARG A 250 -13.09 0.71 -7.54
C ARG A 250 -12.67 1.93 -8.37
N GLU A 251 -11.43 2.38 -8.19
CA GLU A 251 -10.90 3.56 -8.84
C GLU A 251 -10.13 3.29 -10.14
N ALA A 252 -9.83 2.02 -10.43
CA ALA A 252 -9.21 1.59 -11.66
C ALA A 252 -10.19 1.77 -12.82
N LYS A 253 -9.72 2.37 -13.91
CA LYS A 253 -10.44 2.36 -15.18
C LYS A 253 -9.91 1.17 -15.94
N GLY A 254 -10.73 0.14 -16.17
CA GLY A 254 -10.36 -0.96 -17.05
C GLY A 254 -9.95 -0.42 -18.42
N TRP A 255 -8.92 -1.00 -19.03
CA TRP A 255 -8.57 -0.66 -20.40
C TRP A 255 -9.70 -1.05 -21.33
N SER A 256 -10.29 -0.07 -22.02
CA SER A 256 -11.10 -0.27 -23.22
C SER A 256 -10.21 -0.33 -24.44
#